data_AF-A0A077X1H6-F1
#
_entry.id   AF-A0A077X1H6-F1
#
_cell.length_a   1.000
_cell.length_b   1.000
_cell.length_c   1.000
_cell.angle_alpha   90.00
_cell.angle_beta   90.00
_cell.angle_gamma   90.00
#
_symmetry.space_group_name_H-M   'P 1'
#
loop_
_entity.id
_entity.type
_entity.pdbx_description
1 polymer ?
#
loop_
_entity_poly.entity_id
_entity_poly.type
_entity_poly.pdbx_seq_one_letter_code
_entity_poly.pdbx_strand_id
1 'polypeptide(L)'
;MTTLVPPETATAQHGSLAPLGRYYNHTMKRISKRLLLRSDPSIKRTICKRCDTTLIPALTSTVRMKDHASIIHCKTCGTDKKLLAGSQVLFSQRSENIVEKGSKEAM
;
A
#
# COMPACT_ATOMS: atom_id res chain seq x y z
N MET A 1 5.90 25.89 31.44
CA MET A 1 7.32 25.75 31.08
C MET A 1 7.54 24.33 30.61
N THR A 2 7.87 24.23 29.34
CA THR A 2 7.95 23.04 28.49
C THR A 2 9.07 22.10 28.98
N THR A 3 8.74 20.90 29.43
CA THR A 3 9.77 19.86 29.57
C THR A 3 10.02 19.25 28.20
N LEU A 4 11.24 19.50 27.74
CA LEU A 4 11.83 19.06 26.50
C LEU A 4 11.71 17.54 26.35
N VAL A 5 11.14 17.11 25.22
CA VAL A 5 11.30 15.75 24.70
C VAL A 5 12.81 15.48 24.58
N PRO A 6 13.34 14.40 25.19
CA PRO A 6 14.76 14.11 25.14
C PRO A 6 15.19 13.78 23.69
N PRO A 7 16.43 14.12 23.30
CA PRO A 7 16.94 13.80 21.97
C PRO A 7 16.98 12.29 21.77
N GLU A 8 16.32 11.84 20.71
CA GLU A 8 16.29 10.47 20.25
C GLU A 8 17.73 9.97 20.05
N THR A 9 18.21 9.11 20.96
CA THR A 9 19.51 8.46 20.85
C THR A 9 19.50 7.52 19.65
N ALA A 10 19.92 8.07 18.51
CA ALA A 10 20.10 7.37 17.24
C ALA A 10 21.35 6.47 17.29
N THR A 11 21.20 5.31 17.94
CA THR A 11 21.98 4.12 17.60
C THR A 11 20.99 3.01 17.26
N ALA A 12 20.21 3.23 16.20
CA ALA A 12 19.41 2.18 15.61
C ALA A 12 20.36 1.24 14.88
N GLN A 13 20.52 0.02 15.39
CA GLN A 13 20.96 -1.08 14.55
C GLN A 13 19.97 -1.13 13.39
N HIS A 14 20.36 -0.64 12.20
CA HIS A 14 19.48 -0.61 11.03
C HIS A 14 19.35 -2.01 10.45
N GLY A 15 18.78 -2.93 11.24
CA GLY A 15 18.12 -4.11 10.73
C GLY A 15 17.02 -3.67 9.76
N SER A 16 16.78 -4.48 8.72
CA SER A 16 15.76 -4.18 7.73
C SER A 16 14.41 -3.89 8.39
N LEU A 17 13.83 -2.70 8.14
CA LEU A 17 12.50 -2.32 8.62
C LEU A 17 11.35 -3.08 7.91
N ALA A 18 11.69 -4.02 7.03
CA ALA A 18 10.73 -4.80 6.25
C ALA A 18 9.72 -5.61 7.11
N PRO A 19 10.08 -6.22 8.25
CA PRO A 19 9.12 -6.92 9.12
C PRO A 19 8.08 -5.97 9.73
N LEU A 20 8.49 -4.76 10.11
CA LEU A 20 7.59 -3.75 10.68
C LEU A 20 6.55 -3.29 9.64
N GLY A 21 6.98 -3.06 8.39
CA GLY A 21 6.06 -2.74 7.29
C GLY A 21 5.02 -3.83 7.04
N ARG A 22 5.40 -5.12 7.17
CA ARG A 22 4.45 -6.25 7.08
C ARG A 22 3.43 -6.23 8.20
N TYR A 23 3.88 -5.95 9.43
CA TYR A 23 3.01 -5.87 10.59
C TYR A 23 1.92 -4.79 10.41
N TYR A 24 2.29 -3.60 9.94
CA TYR A 24 1.30 -2.54 9.69
C TYR A 24 0.30 -2.92 8.61
N ASN A 25 0.76 -3.48 7.48
CA ASN A 25 -0.13 -3.92 6.41
C ASN A 25 -1.07 -5.05 6.84
N HIS A 26 -0.57 -6.01 7.61
CA HIS A 26 -1.35 -7.11 8.16
C HIS A 26 -2.43 -6.58 9.12
N THR A 27 -2.07 -5.68 10.03
CA THR A 27 -3.00 -5.04 10.96
C THR A 27 -4.06 -4.22 10.22
N MET A 28 -3.66 -3.42 9.22
CA MET A 28 -4.59 -2.65 8.38
C MET A 28 -5.60 -3.57 7.66
N LYS A 29 -5.15 -4.70 7.10
CA LYS A 29 -6.05 -5.70 6.49
C LYS A 29 -7.00 -6.32 7.52
N ARG A 30 -6.55 -6.61 8.73
CA ARG A 30 -7.40 -7.16 9.80
C ARG A 30 -8.46 -6.15 10.25
N ILE A 31 -8.11 -4.89 10.42
CA ILE A 31 -9.04 -3.81 10.76
C ILE A 31 -10.09 -3.67 9.64
N SER A 32 -9.63 -3.62 8.38
CA SER A 32 -10.54 -3.53 7.21
C SER A 32 -11.55 -4.68 7.17
N LYS A 33 -11.12 -5.91 7.47
CA LYS A 33 -11.99 -7.10 7.52
C LYS A 33 -12.99 -7.03 8.68
N ARG A 34 -12.55 -6.61 9.86
CA ARG A 34 -13.41 -6.52 11.05
C ARG A 34 -14.48 -5.44 10.90
N LEU A 35 -14.11 -4.30 10.31
CA LEU A 35 -15.01 -3.16 10.10
C LEU A 35 -15.76 -3.20 8.76
N LEU A 36 -15.58 -4.27 7.96
CA LEU A 36 -16.16 -4.42 6.61
C LEU A 36 -15.88 -3.22 5.68
N LEU A 37 -14.72 -2.58 5.83
CA LEU A 37 -14.32 -1.43 5.03
C LEU A 37 -13.71 -1.86 3.69
N ARG A 38 -14.15 -1.19 2.61
CA ARG A 38 -13.56 -1.35 1.28
C ARG A 38 -12.33 -0.44 1.15
N SER A 39 -11.15 -1.05 1.18
CA SER A 39 -9.90 -0.34 0.87
C SER A 39 -9.85 0.09 -0.60
N ASP A 40 -9.14 1.20 -0.86
CA ASP A 40 -8.92 1.68 -2.23
C ASP A 40 -8.04 0.70 -3.04
N PRO A 41 -8.31 0.49 -4.35
CA PRO A 41 -7.48 -0.37 -5.20
C PRO A 41 -6.00 0.05 -5.26
N SER A 42 -5.66 1.33 -5.11
CA SER A 42 -4.28 1.83 -5.13
C SER A 42 -3.47 1.26 -3.97
N ILE A 43 -4.04 1.29 -2.76
CA ILE A 43 -3.45 0.69 -1.55
C ILE A 43 -3.40 -0.84 -1.69
N LYS A 44 -4.47 -1.47 -2.19
CA LYS A 44 -4.49 -2.92 -2.39
C LYS A 44 -3.47 -3.39 -3.42
N ARG A 45 -3.09 -2.56 -4.40
CA ARG A 45 -2.08 -2.91 -5.43
C ARG A 45 -0.68 -2.95 -4.84
N THR A 46 -0.34 -2.02 -3.97
CA THR A 46 0.99 -1.91 -3.32
C THR A 46 1.25 -2.94 -2.23
N ILE A 47 0.27 -3.76 -1.83
CA ILE A 47 0.46 -4.77 -0.77
C ILE A 47 0.41 -6.19 -1.33
N CYS A 48 1.37 -7.04 -0.95
CA CYS A 48 1.36 -8.45 -1.33
C CYS A 48 0.12 -9.18 -0.78
N LYS A 49 -0.43 -10.11 -1.55
CA LYS A 49 -1.62 -10.88 -1.12
C LYS A 49 -1.30 -11.90 -0.02
N ARG A 50 -0.10 -12.45 -0.02
CA ARG A 50 0.32 -13.57 0.86
C ARG A 50 1.06 -13.11 2.11
N CYS A 51 2.15 -12.36 1.95
CA CYS A 51 3.08 -12.03 3.03
C CYS A 51 3.00 -10.58 3.51
N ASP A 52 1.98 -9.84 3.05
CA ASP A 52 1.68 -8.46 3.45
C ASP A 52 2.85 -7.45 3.30
N THR A 53 3.86 -7.76 2.49
CA THR A 53 4.94 -6.81 2.19
C THR A 53 4.42 -5.67 1.33
N THR A 54 4.91 -4.47 1.59
CA THR A 54 4.84 -3.36 0.63
C THR A 54 5.65 -3.74 -0.61
N LEU A 55 4.98 -3.77 -1.76
CA LEU A 55 5.54 -4.00 -3.08
C LEU A 55 6.03 -2.65 -3.61
N ILE A 56 7.29 -2.35 -3.33
CA ILE A 56 7.99 -1.19 -3.88
C ILE A 56 8.74 -1.68 -5.12
N PRO A 57 8.43 -1.12 -6.31
CA PRO A 57 9.13 -1.49 -7.53
C PRO A 57 10.65 -1.38 -7.37
N ALA A 58 11.38 -2.30 -8.00
CA ALA A 58 12.84 -2.45 -7.95
C ALA A 58 13.42 -2.91 -6.59
N LEU A 59 12.86 -2.50 -5.45
CA LEU A 59 13.33 -2.91 -4.12
C LEU A 59 12.78 -4.28 -3.72
N THR A 60 11.50 -4.34 -3.33
CA THR A 60 10.86 -5.56 -2.78
C THR A 60 10.05 -6.33 -3.81
N SER A 61 9.79 -5.73 -4.97
CA SER A 61 9.10 -6.37 -6.10
C SER A 61 9.80 -6.09 -7.43
N THR A 62 9.62 -7.01 -8.38
CA THR A 62 9.93 -6.77 -9.80
C THR A 62 8.63 -6.62 -10.56
N VAL A 63 8.56 -5.63 -11.45
CA VAL A 63 7.39 -5.39 -12.29
C VAL A 63 7.78 -5.70 -13.72
N ARG A 64 7.04 -6.56 -14.38
CA ARG A 64 7.21 -6.90 -15.79
C ARG A 64 5.89 -6.63 -16.51
N MET A 65 5.95 -6.02 -17.67
CA MET A 65 4.80 -5.90 -18.57
C MET A 65 4.83 -7.08 -19.54
N LYS A 66 3.70 -7.78 -19.65
CA LYS A 66 3.49 -8.82 -20.67
C LYS A 66 2.13 -8.57 -21.31
N ASP A 67 2.14 -8.39 -22.63
CA ASP A 67 0.95 -8.07 -23.44
C ASP A 67 0.20 -6.86 -22.85
N HIS A 68 -1.03 -7.09 -22.36
CA HIS A 68 -1.89 -6.10 -21.71
C HIS A 68 -1.99 -6.28 -20.19
N ALA A 69 -0.92 -6.77 -19.54
CA ALA A 69 -0.90 -6.96 -18.10
C ALA A 69 0.45 -6.64 -17.47
N SER A 70 0.40 -5.91 -16.34
CA SER A 70 1.50 -5.74 -15.41
C SER A 70 1.54 -6.91 -14.44
N ILE A 71 2.63 -7.66 -14.45
CA ILE A 71 2.89 -8.77 -13.52
C ILE A 71 3.89 -8.26 -12.49
N ILE A 72 3.44 -8.16 -11.24
CA ILE A 72 4.25 -7.74 -10.10
C ILE A 72 4.66 -9.00 -9.33
N HIS A 73 5.94 -9.35 -9.38
CA HIS A 73 6.51 -10.48 -8.67
C HIS A 73 7.10 -10.04 -7.33
N CYS A 74 6.69 -10.69 -6.24
CA CYS A 74 7.19 -10.39 -4.91
C CYS A 74 8.51 -11.14 -4.63
N LYS A 75 9.61 -10.41 -4.37
CA LYS A 75 10.91 -11.03 -4.10
C LYS A 75 10.99 -11.77 -2.75
N THR A 76 10.08 -11.49 -1.81
CA THR A 76 10.12 -12.16 -0.50
C THR A 76 9.38 -13.49 -0.47
N CYS A 77 8.22 -13.60 -1.12
CA CYS A 77 7.38 -14.81 -1.05
C CYS A 77 7.13 -15.49 -2.40
N GLY A 78 7.69 -14.94 -3.49
CA GLY A 78 7.54 -15.46 -4.85
C GLY A 78 6.14 -15.38 -5.45
N THR A 79 5.20 -14.69 -4.79
CA THR A 79 3.81 -14.60 -5.28
C THR A 79 3.68 -13.51 -6.33
N ASP A 80 3.00 -13.84 -7.42
CA ASP A 80 2.73 -12.91 -8.51
C ASP A 80 1.37 -12.24 -8.36
N LYS A 81 1.34 -10.94 -8.63
CA LYS A 81 0.11 -10.17 -8.79
C LYS A 81 0.02 -9.68 -10.23
N LYS A 82 -0.94 -10.21 -10.97
CA LYS A 82 -1.30 -9.73 -12.30
C LYS A 82 -2.33 -8.60 -12.18
N LEU A 83 -2.04 -7.47 -12.82
CA LEU A 83 -2.94 -6.35 -12.98
C LEU A 83 -3.08 -6.07 -14.48
N LEU A 84 -4.32 -6.07 -14.97
CA LEU A 84 -4.63 -5.73 -16.36
C LEU A 84 -4.23 -4.28 -16.63
N ALA A 85 -3.44 -4.09 -17.68
CA ALA A 85 -2.99 -2.83 -18.21
C ALA A 85 -3.67 -2.63 -19.58
N GLY A 86 -4.88 -2.07 -19.55
CA GLY A 86 -5.64 -1.72 -20.75
C GLY A 86 -6.27 -0.33 -20.60
N SER A 87 -7.05 0.10 -21.60
CA SER A 87 -7.73 1.41 -21.62
C SER A 87 -8.85 1.57 -20.56
N GLN A 88 -9.02 0.57 -19.69
CA GLN A 88 -10.06 0.59 -18.66
C GLN A 88 -9.58 1.32 -17.40
N VAL A 89 -10.40 2.26 -16.93
CA VAL A 89 -10.19 2.97 -15.67
C VAL A 89 -10.82 2.22 -14.50
N LEU A 90 -10.21 2.35 -13.32
CA LEU A 90 -10.78 1.83 -12.07
C LEU A 90 -12.13 2.48 -11.77
N PHE A 91 -13.00 1.75 -11.08
CA PHE A 91 -14.26 2.30 -10.58
C PHE A 91 -14.05 3.58 -9.75
N SER A 92 -13.07 3.59 -8.84
CA SER A 92 -12.74 4.75 -7.98
C SER A 92 -12.19 5.96 -8.74
N GLN A 93 -11.74 5.79 -9.99
CA GLN A 93 -11.10 6.86 -10.78
C GLN A 93 -12.06 7.53 -11.77
N ARG A 94 -13.28 7.00 -11.93
CA ARG A 94 -14.30 7.63 -12.79
C ARG A 94 -14.85 8.86 -12.07
N SER A 95 -14.88 10.01 -12.74
CA SER A 95 -15.38 11.28 -12.18
C SER A 95 -16.79 11.15 -11.61
N GLU A 96 -17.68 10.42 -12.29
CA GLU A 96 -19.05 10.12 -11.87
C GLU A 96 -19.16 9.45 -10.48
N ASN A 97 -18.13 8.68 -10.09
CA ASN A 97 -18.13 7.88 -8.86
C ASN A 97 -17.39 8.55 -7.72
N ILE A 98 -16.65 9.63 -8.00
CA ILE A 98 -15.95 10.40 -6.99
C ILE A 98 -17.00 11.31 -6.36
N VAL A 99 -17.56 10.85 -5.24
CA VAL A 99 -18.32 11.73 -4.35
C VAL A 99 -17.29 12.64 -3.71
N GLU A 100 -17.00 13.77 -4.35
CA GLU A 100 -16.32 14.85 -3.66
C GLU A 100 -17.19 15.19 -2.46
N LYS A 101 -16.76 14.74 -1.27
CA LYS A 101 -17.25 15.33 -0.05
C LYS A 101 -16.79 16.77 -0.13
N GLY A 102 -17.73 17.65 -0.48
CA GLY A 102 -17.64 19.07 -0.26
C GLY A 102 -17.26 19.31 1.20
N SER A 103 -15.97 19.32 1.46
CA SER A 103 -15.33 20.22 2.40
C SER A 103 -15.10 21.45 1.52
N LYS A 104 -16.13 22.24 1.24
CA LYS A 104 -16.25 23.53 1.94
C LYS A 104 -14.85 24.08 2.27
N GLU A 105 -14.17 24.58 1.24
CA GLU A 105 -13.30 25.74 1.41
C GLU A 105 -14.21 26.89 1.85
N ALA A 106 -14.51 26.93 3.14
CA ALA A 106 -15.24 27.99 3.80
C ALA A 106 -14.67 28.11 5.22
N MET A 107 -13.45 28.65 5.28
CA MET A 107 -13.01 29.68 6.22
C MET A 107 -11.59 30.09 5.85
#